data_AF-A0A4P7HDC2-F1
#
_entry.id   AF-A0A4P7HDC2-F1
#
_cell.length_a   1.000
_cell.length_b   1.000
_cell.length_c   1.000
_cell.angle_alpha   90.00
_cell.angle_beta   90.00
_cell.angle_gamma   90.00
#
_symmetry.space_group_name_H-M   'P 1'
#
loop_
_entity.id
_entity.type
_entity.pdbx_description
1 polymer ?
#
loop_
_entity_poly.entity_id
_entity_poly.type
_entity_poly.pdbx_seq_one_letter_code
_entity_poly.pdbx_strand_id
1 'polypeptide(L)'
;MKTWRDLDSATRKALLRGEPAADPEIDRIAVAHAEKVLNRSQVRVVLVALVGGTAMGLLLGTLMVVAGLPFGVFVSVVIVLAIGVMFVMARRKLALIRLLNVSRSVAREPVMPGSAEKLEIRITVLGAVRMAGPYLFIVAVLLLVGVLWTNPWLIGAAAVVSVPVLAYAGYLLAWALPKHPAAVLDANGMHTPRMGLSVGWESFSEISVVPLRASARDTRQVIAFMLYDDQVYLRQLPSWQAFVARMNKKTYLSPLVIVDSMVDKPASEIAATAAAVSGLPVTQAAQGARKPS
;
A
#
# COMPACT_ATOMS: atom_id res chain seq x y z
N MET A 1 -0.92 28.05 16.80
CA MET A 1 -0.61 26.62 16.62
C MET A 1 0.35 26.49 15.46
N LYS A 2 1.47 25.78 15.62
CA LYS A 2 2.41 25.50 14.54
C LYS A 2 1.71 24.67 13.45
N THR A 3 2.02 24.96 12.20
CA THR A 3 1.51 24.26 11.03
C THR A 3 2.62 23.44 10.36
N TRP A 4 2.26 22.55 9.43
CA TRP A 4 3.25 21.78 8.65
C TRP A 4 4.29 22.68 7.95
N ARG A 5 3.94 23.92 7.61
CA ARG A 5 4.89 24.83 6.95
C ARG A 5 5.93 25.39 7.91
N ASP A 6 5.63 25.40 9.20
CA ASP A 6 6.45 25.97 10.27
C ASP A 6 7.47 24.96 10.80
N LEU A 7 7.34 23.68 10.43
CA LEU A 7 8.36 22.66 10.66
C LEU A 7 9.57 22.91 9.74
N ASP A 8 10.77 22.74 10.27
CA ASP A 8 12.01 22.86 9.50
C ASP A 8 12.06 21.83 8.36
N SER A 9 12.89 22.12 7.34
CA SER A 9 12.96 21.25 6.16
C SER A 9 13.52 19.86 6.45
N ALA A 10 14.35 19.70 7.48
CA ALA A 10 14.97 18.42 7.82
C ALA A 10 13.94 17.49 8.47
N THR A 11 13.20 18.00 9.45
CA THR A 11 12.09 17.30 10.13
C THR A 11 11.02 16.87 9.14
N ARG A 12 10.58 17.75 8.23
CA ARG A 12 9.60 17.36 7.20
C ARG A 12 10.09 16.22 6.31
N LYS A 13 11.38 16.24 5.94
CA LYS A 13 11.98 15.21 5.10
C LYS A 13 12.12 13.88 5.85
N ALA A 14 12.49 13.92 7.13
CA ALA A 14 12.53 12.75 8.01
C ALA A 14 11.13 12.10 8.15
N LEU A 15 10.11 12.90 8.46
CA LEU A 15 8.73 12.42 8.58
C LEU A 15 8.21 11.80 7.27
N LEU A 16 8.50 12.41 6.12
CA LEU A 16 8.11 11.86 4.81
C LEU A 16 8.86 10.59 4.42
N ARG A 17 9.99 10.29 5.07
CA ARG A 17 10.69 9.00 4.93
C ARG A 17 10.09 7.92 5.81
N GLY A 18 9.20 8.28 6.74
CA GLY A 18 8.60 7.37 7.72
C GLY A 18 9.42 7.25 9.01
N GLU A 19 10.26 8.24 9.32
CA GLU A 19 10.93 8.30 10.62
C GLU A 19 9.91 8.77 11.69
N PRO A 20 9.85 8.12 12.87
CA PRO A 20 8.92 8.53 13.92
C PRO A 20 9.29 9.90 14.47
N ALA A 21 8.28 10.73 14.75
CA ALA A 21 8.50 12.00 15.43
C ALA A 21 8.93 11.76 16.89
N ALA A 22 9.99 12.43 17.33
CA ALA A 22 10.42 12.40 18.73
C ALA A 22 9.51 13.25 19.64
N ASP A 23 8.95 14.33 19.08
CA ASP A 23 8.07 15.26 19.79
C ASP A 23 6.58 14.97 19.45
N PRO A 24 5.72 14.71 20.45
CA PRO A 24 4.29 14.53 20.26
C PRO A 24 3.59 15.69 19.54
N GLU A 25 4.05 16.94 19.69
CA GLU A 25 3.46 18.10 19.00
C GLU A 25 3.75 18.02 17.49
N ILE A 26 4.98 17.66 17.12
CA ILE A 26 5.38 17.46 15.71
C ILE A 26 4.58 16.32 15.10
N ASP A 27 4.40 15.22 15.83
CA ASP A 27 3.60 14.08 15.39
C ASP A 27 2.15 14.49 15.10
N ARG A 28 1.53 15.25 16.02
CA ARG A 28 0.15 15.75 15.85
C ARG A 28 0.01 16.65 14.62
N ILE A 29 0.96 17.56 14.39
CA ILE A 29 0.97 18.44 13.21
C ILE A 29 1.10 17.63 11.92
N ALA A 30 1.98 16.63 11.94
CA ALA A 30 2.25 15.74 10.82
C ALA A 30 1.00 14.92 10.45
N VAL A 31 0.33 14.31 11.44
CA VAL A 31 -0.92 13.57 11.27
C VAL A 31 -2.02 14.48 10.72
N ALA A 32 -2.25 15.63 11.33
CA ALA A 32 -3.28 16.58 10.88
C ALA A 32 -3.02 17.04 9.43
N HIS A 33 -1.76 17.22 9.04
CA HIS A 33 -1.40 17.54 7.66
C HIS A 33 -1.71 16.38 6.71
N ALA A 34 -1.28 15.16 7.04
CA ALA A 34 -1.49 13.99 6.19
C ALA A 34 -2.98 13.67 6.02
N GLU A 35 -3.77 13.73 7.09
CA GLU A 35 -5.23 13.57 7.02
C GLU A 35 -5.89 14.65 6.17
N LYS A 36 -5.52 15.93 6.36
CA LYS A 36 -6.04 17.03 5.54
C LYS A 36 -5.73 16.85 4.05
N VAL A 37 -4.53 16.38 3.72
CA VAL A 37 -4.10 16.19 2.32
C VAL A 37 -4.78 14.96 1.70
N LEU A 38 -4.92 13.86 2.44
CA LEU A 38 -5.59 12.64 1.97
C LEU A 38 -7.11 12.80 1.89
N ASN A 39 -7.71 13.60 2.78
CA ASN A 39 -9.14 13.93 2.74
C ASN A 39 -9.48 15.00 1.71
N ARG A 40 -8.49 15.63 1.08
CA ARG A 40 -8.74 16.62 0.02
C ARG A 40 -9.48 15.90 -1.11
N SER A 41 -10.75 16.29 -1.32
CA SER A 41 -11.69 15.61 -2.20
C SER A 41 -11.04 15.23 -3.54
N GLN A 42 -11.15 13.95 -3.90
CA GLN A 42 -10.74 13.44 -5.21
C GLN A 42 -11.37 14.25 -6.34
N VAL A 43 -12.57 14.79 -6.15
CA VAL A 43 -13.24 15.68 -7.13
C VAL A 43 -12.42 16.93 -7.39
N ARG A 44 -11.83 17.56 -6.37
CA ARG A 44 -11.01 18.77 -6.56
C ARG A 44 -9.69 18.44 -7.26
N VAL A 45 -9.11 17.27 -6.96
CA VAL A 45 -7.90 16.78 -7.65
C VAL A 45 -8.20 16.48 -9.11
N VAL A 46 -9.33 15.80 -9.39
CA VAL A 46 -9.79 15.51 -10.75
C VAL A 46 -10.09 16.80 -11.50
N LEU A 47 -10.77 17.77 -10.89
CA LEU A 47 -11.13 19.03 -11.54
C LEU A 47 -9.89 19.89 -11.84
N VAL A 48 -8.94 19.96 -10.91
CA VAL A 48 -7.64 20.62 -11.16
C VAL A 48 -6.84 19.87 -12.22
N ALA A 49 -6.83 18.54 -12.21
CA ALA A 49 -6.17 17.72 -13.23
C ALA A 49 -6.84 17.86 -14.60
N LEU A 50 -8.16 18.02 -14.65
CA LEU A 50 -8.93 18.24 -15.87
C LEU A 50 -8.59 19.61 -16.45
N VAL A 51 -8.77 20.69 -15.68
CA VAL A 51 -8.50 22.07 -16.14
C VAL A 51 -7.01 22.25 -16.47
N GLY A 52 -6.13 21.80 -15.60
CA GLY A 52 -4.69 21.85 -15.81
C GLY A 52 -4.24 20.95 -16.97
N GLY A 53 -4.87 19.79 -17.14
CA GLY A 53 -4.65 18.87 -18.24
C GLY A 53 -5.07 19.46 -19.58
N THR A 54 -6.22 20.13 -19.65
CA THR A 54 -6.68 20.82 -20.86
C THR A 54 -5.77 21.99 -21.21
N ALA A 55 -5.38 22.81 -20.24
CA ALA A 55 -4.45 23.93 -20.46
C ALA A 55 -3.06 23.44 -20.91
N MET A 56 -2.55 22.39 -20.26
CA MET A 56 -1.29 21.76 -20.64
C MET A 56 -1.38 21.13 -22.03
N GLY A 57 -2.50 20.45 -22.35
CA GLY A 57 -2.74 19.85 -23.66
C GLY A 57 -2.80 20.89 -24.78
N LEU A 58 -3.42 22.04 -24.53
CA LEU A 58 -3.43 23.18 -25.45
C LEU A 58 -2.01 23.73 -25.67
N LEU A 59 -1.25 23.95 -24.61
CA LEU A 59 0.11 24.49 -24.67
C LEU A 59 1.08 23.52 -25.35
N LEU A 60 0.94 22.23 -25.07
CA LEU A 60 1.68 21.16 -25.71
C LEU A 60 1.29 21.04 -27.19
N GLY A 61 0.00 21.12 -27.52
CA GLY A 61 -0.48 21.10 -28.91
C GLY A 61 0.00 22.28 -29.74
N THR A 62 0.01 23.49 -29.18
CA THR A 62 0.58 24.67 -29.88
C THR A 62 2.09 24.53 -30.07
N LEU A 63 2.82 24.05 -29.06
CA LEU A 63 4.25 23.72 -29.19
C LEU A 63 4.52 22.67 -30.27
N MET A 64 3.67 21.64 -30.38
CA MET A 64 3.81 20.62 -31.43
C MET A 64 3.71 21.23 -32.83
N VAL A 65 2.70 22.09 -33.05
CA VAL A 65 2.47 22.77 -34.33
C VAL A 65 3.63 23.72 -34.66
N VAL A 66 4.08 24.50 -33.68
CA VAL A 66 5.18 25.47 -33.86
C VAL A 66 6.53 24.79 -34.08
N ALA A 67 6.81 23.68 -33.38
CA ALA A 67 8.06 22.95 -33.48
C ALA A 67 8.08 21.90 -34.61
N GLY A 68 6.97 21.71 -35.34
CA GLY A 68 6.87 20.73 -36.41
C GLY A 68 7.07 19.28 -35.96
N LEU A 69 6.74 18.96 -34.70
CA LEU A 69 6.99 17.64 -34.14
C LEU A 69 6.04 16.60 -34.72
N PRO A 70 6.52 15.38 -35.05
CA PRO A 70 5.64 14.28 -35.45
C PRO A 70 4.66 13.96 -34.31
N PHE A 71 3.39 13.74 -34.65
CA PHE A 71 2.34 13.39 -33.67
C PHE A 71 2.73 12.21 -32.77
N GLY A 72 3.43 11.21 -33.31
CA GLY A 72 3.92 10.07 -32.53
C GLY A 72 4.90 10.45 -31.42
N VAL A 73 5.83 11.40 -31.68
CA VAL A 73 6.79 11.89 -30.69
C VAL A 73 6.07 12.67 -29.60
N PHE A 74 5.13 13.53 -30.01
CA PHE A 74 4.30 14.32 -29.10
C PHE A 74 3.53 13.45 -28.10
N VAL A 75 2.83 12.43 -28.59
CA VAL A 75 2.10 11.46 -27.78
C VAL A 75 3.01 10.76 -26.77
N SER A 76 4.18 10.31 -27.20
CA SER A 76 5.13 9.64 -26.33
C SER A 76 5.58 10.54 -25.18
N VAL A 77 5.84 11.83 -25.45
CA VAL A 77 6.18 12.83 -24.42
C VAL A 77 5.04 13.01 -23.42
N VAL A 78 3.80 13.14 -23.89
CA VAL A 78 2.62 13.28 -23.02
C VAL A 78 2.44 12.06 -22.12
N ILE A 79 2.61 10.85 -22.66
CA ILE A 79 2.48 9.61 -21.88
C ILE A 79 3.57 9.51 -20.82
N VAL A 80 4.82 9.82 -21.16
CA VAL A 80 5.94 9.82 -20.20
C VAL A 80 5.70 10.83 -19.08
N LEU A 81 5.23 12.04 -19.42
CA LEU A 81 4.87 13.06 -18.43
C LEU A 81 3.72 12.58 -17.52
N ALA A 82 2.67 11.99 -18.09
CA ALA A 82 1.55 11.46 -17.32
C ALA A 82 1.99 10.36 -16.35
N ILE A 83 2.82 9.42 -16.81
CA ILE A 83 3.41 8.37 -15.96
C ILE A 83 4.27 8.99 -14.86
N GLY A 84 5.11 9.96 -15.18
CA GLY A 84 5.96 10.65 -14.21
C GLY A 84 5.15 11.37 -13.13
N VAL A 85 4.09 12.07 -13.52
CA VAL A 85 3.17 12.73 -12.58
C VAL A 85 2.45 11.70 -11.71
N MET A 86 1.93 10.62 -12.28
CA MET A 86 1.29 9.55 -11.52
C MET A 86 2.25 8.93 -10.50
N PHE A 87 3.50 8.68 -10.90
CA PHE A 87 4.53 8.14 -10.02
C PHE A 87 4.85 9.09 -8.85
N VAL A 88 5.02 10.38 -9.12
CA VAL A 88 5.24 11.40 -8.08
C VAL A 88 4.04 11.48 -7.12
N MET A 89 2.82 11.47 -7.65
CA MET A 89 1.60 11.47 -6.83
C MET A 89 1.47 10.22 -5.97
N ALA A 90 1.74 9.04 -6.54
CA ALA A 90 1.72 7.76 -5.82
C ALA A 90 2.76 7.74 -4.70
N ARG A 91 4.00 8.18 -4.99
CA ARG A 91 5.08 8.28 -4.00
C ARG A 91 4.73 9.24 -2.86
N ARG A 92 4.16 10.40 -3.19
CA ARG A 92 3.71 11.38 -2.19
C ARG A 92 2.60 10.80 -1.31
N LYS A 93 1.62 10.12 -1.92
CA LYS A 93 0.52 9.48 -1.20
C LYS A 93 1.02 8.39 -0.26
N LEU A 94 1.95 7.55 -0.72
CA LEU A 94 2.61 6.54 0.10
C LEU A 94 3.35 7.17 1.29
N ALA A 95 4.07 8.28 1.09
CA ALA A 95 4.75 8.99 2.17
C ALA A 95 3.79 9.52 3.24
N LEU A 96 2.60 9.99 2.84
CA LEU A 96 1.57 10.43 3.78
C LEU A 96 0.91 9.27 4.54
N ILE A 97 0.65 8.14 3.86
CA ILE A 97 0.14 6.92 4.50
C ILE A 97 1.16 6.40 5.52
N ARG A 98 2.45 6.40 5.14
CA ARG A 98 3.56 6.06 6.04
C ARG A 98 3.55 6.90 7.29
N LEU A 99 3.49 8.22 7.12
CA LEU A 99 3.44 9.15 8.24
C LEU A 99 2.31 8.81 9.22
N LEU A 100 1.11 8.49 8.70
CA LEU A 100 -0.04 8.13 9.52
C LEU A 100 0.12 6.79 10.24
N ASN A 101 0.79 5.83 9.60
CA ASN A 101 0.98 4.49 10.16
C ASN A 101 2.13 4.44 11.19
N VAL A 102 3.14 5.31 11.05
CA VAL A 102 4.28 5.40 11.98
C VAL A 102 3.95 6.28 13.20
N SER A 103 2.96 7.15 13.09
CA SER A 103 2.56 8.06 14.15
C SER A 103 2.17 7.32 15.45
N ARG A 104 2.66 7.82 16.58
CA ARG A 104 2.34 7.31 17.92
C ARG A 104 1.20 8.09 18.58
N SER A 105 0.81 9.22 17.99
CA SER A 105 -0.26 10.10 18.51
C SER A 105 -1.67 9.54 18.33
N VAL A 106 -1.85 8.48 17.52
CA VAL A 106 -3.15 7.82 17.36
C VAL A 106 -3.36 6.88 18.55
N ALA A 107 -4.40 7.14 19.34
CA ALA A 107 -4.79 6.24 20.43
C ALA A 107 -4.97 4.82 19.90
N ARG A 108 -4.36 3.86 20.60
CA ARG A 108 -4.42 2.44 20.27
C ARG A 108 -5.25 1.75 21.33
N GLU A 109 -6.27 1.04 20.90
CA GLU A 109 -7.13 0.25 21.78
C GLU A 109 -6.66 -1.21 21.78
N PRO A 110 -6.62 -1.88 22.95
CA PRO A 110 -6.30 -3.29 23.01
C PRO A 110 -7.42 -4.10 22.36
N VAL A 111 -7.05 -5.05 21.50
CA VAL A 111 -7.99 -6.01 20.92
C VAL A 111 -8.23 -7.12 21.94
N MET A 112 -9.50 -7.41 22.25
CA MET A 112 -9.85 -8.49 23.17
C MET A 112 -9.49 -9.86 22.56
N PRO A 113 -8.85 -10.77 23.32
CA PRO A 113 -8.55 -12.10 22.85
C PRO A 113 -9.81 -12.84 22.38
N GLY A 114 -9.71 -13.50 21.23
CA GLY A 114 -10.75 -14.33 20.64
C GLY A 114 -10.58 -15.82 20.97
N SER A 115 -10.84 -16.68 19.99
CA SER A 115 -10.59 -18.12 20.11
C SER A 115 -9.08 -18.42 20.11
N ALA A 116 -8.65 -19.33 20.98
CA ALA A 116 -7.29 -19.87 21.00
C ALA A 116 -7.11 -21.06 20.05
N GLU A 117 -8.11 -21.36 19.22
CA GLU A 117 -8.01 -22.41 18.21
C GLU A 117 -7.15 -21.96 17.02
N LYS A 118 -6.53 -22.96 16.37
CA LYS A 118 -5.76 -22.75 15.15
C LYS A 118 -6.61 -22.05 14.09
N LEU A 119 -6.12 -20.93 13.56
CA LEU A 119 -6.77 -20.18 12.49
C LEU A 119 -6.04 -20.39 11.16
N GLU A 120 -6.76 -20.92 10.18
CA GLU A 120 -6.28 -20.98 8.80
C GLU A 120 -6.77 -19.76 8.02
N ILE A 121 -5.83 -19.06 7.38
CA ILE A 121 -6.07 -17.85 6.60
C ILE A 121 -5.79 -18.18 5.14
N ARG A 122 -6.77 -17.97 4.27
CA ARG A 122 -6.70 -18.30 2.84
C ARG A 122 -6.78 -17.03 2.02
N ILE A 123 -5.98 -16.96 0.95
CA ILE A 123 -6.12 -15.89 -0.04
C ILE A 123 -7.36 -16.20 -0.88
N THR A 124 -8.24 -15.21 -1.06
CA THR A 124 -9.43 -15.38 -1.90
C THR A 124 -9.13 -14.98 -3.34
N VAL A 125 -9.77 -15.64 -4.32
CA VAL A 125 -9.67 -15.27 -5.74
C VAL A 125 -10.13 -13.81 -5.92
N LEU A 126 -11.23 -13.43 -5.27
CA LEU A 126 -11.73 -12.07 -5.31
C LEU A 126 -10.72 -11.07 -4.73
N GLY A 127 -10.06 -11.41 -3.62
CA GLY A 127 -9.02 -10.59 -3.02
C GLY A 127 -7.79 -10.43 -3.92
N ALA A 128 -7.33 -11.52 -4.53
CA ALA A 128 -6.25 -11.52 -5.53
C ALA A 128 -6.59 -10.63 -6.73
N VAL A 129 -7.80 -10.76 -7.30
CA VAL A 129 -8.27 -9.95 -8.43
C VAL A 129 -8.40 -8.49 -8.03
N ARG A 130 -8.91 -8.18 -6.83
CA ARG A 130 -9.03 -6.79 -6.35
C ARG A 130 -7.67 -6.11 -6.17
N MET A 131 -6.65 -6.88 -5.79
CA MET A 131 -5.28 -6.38 -5.66
C MET A 131 -4.57 -6.23 -7.00
N ALA A 132 -4.68 -7.22 -7.90
CA ALA A 132 -4.01 -7.23 -9.20
C ALA A 132 -4.73 -6.37 -10.26
N GLY A 133 -6.05 -6.24 -10.16
CA GLY A 133 -6.93 -5.63 -11.15
C GLY A 133 -6.51 -4.22 -11.60
N PRO A 134 -6.20 -3.28 -10.69
CA PRO A 134 -5.74 -1.95 -11.09
C PRO A 134 -4.46 -1.98 -11.94
N TYR A 135 -3.53 -2.89 -11.66
CA TYR A 135 -2.29 -3.01 -12.43
C TYR A 135 -2.54 -3.63 -13.81
N LEU A 136 -3.37 -4.67 -13.86
CA LEU A 136 -3.78 -5.30 -15.11
C LEU A 136 -4.52 -4.32 -16.02
N PHE A 137 -5.38 -3.49 -15.44
CA PHE A 137 -6.10 -2.44 -16.17
C PHE A 137 -5.14 -1.42 -16.80
N ILE A 138 -4.14 -0.94 -16.05
CA ILE A 138 -3.13 0.00 -16.59
C ILE A 138 -2.37 -0.62 -17.77
N VAL A 139 -1.93 -1.87 -17.63
CA VAL A 139 -1.25 -2.59 -18.73
C VAL A 139 -2.15 -2.74 -19.95
N ALA A 140 -3.42 -3.10 -19.76
CA ALA A 140 -4.38 -3.25 -20.85
C ALA A 140 -4.62 -1.93 -21.58
N VAL A 141 -4.77 -0.81 -20.85
CA VAL A 141 -4.94 0.52 -21.44
C VAL A 141 -3.71 0.94 -22.23
N LEU A 142 -2.49 0.73 -21.70
CA LEU A 142 -1.26 1.07 -22.41
C LEU A 142 -1.10 0.26 -23.70
N LEU A 143 -1.40 -1.05 -23.66
CA LEU A 143 -1.40 -1.90 -24.85
C LEU A 143 -2.44 -1.45 -25.87
N LEU A 144 -3.68 -1.20 -25.44
CA LEU A 144 -4.76 -0.76 -26.32
C LEU A 144 -4.42 0.55 -27.04
N VAL A 145 -3.92 1.55 -26.31
CA VAL A 145 -3.49 2.83 -26.88
C VAL A 145 -2.33 2.63 -27.85
N GLY A 146 -1.35 1.78 -27.49
CA GLY A 146 -0.23 1.44 -28.37
C GLY A 146 -0.66 0.80 -29.68
N VAL A 147 -1.63 -0.13 -29.63
CA VAL A 147 -2.17 -0.82 -30.82
C VAL A 147 -3.01 0.13 -31.68
N LEU A 148 -3.93 0.88 -31.09
CA LEU A 148 -4.81 1.80 -31.82
C LEU A 148 -4.02 2.85 -32.60
N TRP A 149 -2.87 3.28 -32.08
CA TRP A 149 -2.03 4.29 -32.70
C TRP A 149 -0.78 3.72 -33.36
N THR A 150 -0.71 2.40 -33.55
CA THR A 150 0.42 1.71 -34.20
C THR A 150 1.79 2.17 -33.68
N ASN A 151 1.89 2.44 -32.38
CA ASN A 151 3.09 2.97 -31.75
C ASN A 151 3.91 1.83 -31.13
N PRO A 152 5.02 1.38 -31.78
CA PRO A 152 5.79 0.23 -31.33
C PRO A 152 6.46 0.46 -29.96
N TRP A 153 6.76 1.72 -29.61
CA TRP A 153 7.35 2.04 -28.31
C TRP A 153 6.38 1.82 -27.16
N LEU A 154 5.10 2.20 -27.34
CA LEU A 154 4.07 1.97 -26.34
C LEU A 154 3.76 0.50 -26.19
N ILE A 155 3.69 -0.23 -27.31
CA ILE A 155 3.50 -1.70 -27.31
C ILE A 155 4.66 -2.36 -26.57
N GLY A 156 5.91 -2.00 -26.92
CA GLY A 156 7.11 -2.54 -26.28
C GLY A 156 7.17 -2.23 -24.78
N ALA A 157 6.93 -0.98 -24.39
CA ALA A 157 6.90 -0.59 -22.98
C ALA A 157 5.81 -1.33 -22.20
N ALA A 158 4.60 -1.44 -22.76
CA ALA A 158 3.51 -2.14 -22.13
C ALA A 158 3.77 -3.66 -22.01
N ALA A 159 4.44 -4.26 -23.00
CA ALA A 159 4.90 -5.64 -22.95
C ALA A 159 5.95 -5.85 -21.85
N VAL A 160 6.91 -4.93 -21.69
CA VAL A 160 7.91 -5.02 -20.61
C VAL A 160 7.25 -4.87 -19.23
N VAL A 161 6.30 -3.95 -19.07
CA VAL A 161 5.59 -3.73 -17.80
C VAL A 161 4.58 -4.86 -17.50
N SER A 162 4.03 -5.51 -18.53
CA SER A 162 3.07 -6.61 -18.33
C SER A 162 3.71 -7.82 -17.66
N VAL A 163 4.99 -8.11 -17.94
CA VAL A 163 5.71 -9.26 -17.36
C VAL A 163 5.64 -9.29 -15.83
N PRO A 164 6.12 -8.28 -15.08
CA PRO A 164 6.04 -8.30 -13.62
C PRO A 164 4.60 -8.27 -13.09
N VAL A 165 3.68 -7.59 -13.79
CA VAL A 165 2.27 -7.51 -13.39
C VAL A 165 1.58 -8.88 -13.51
N LEU A 166 1.77 -9.56 -14.65
CA LEU A 166 1.23 -10.90 -14.90
C LEU A 166 1.88 -11.94 -14.00
N ALA A 167 3.19 -11.86 -13.78
CA ALA A 167 3.88 -12.73 -12.83
C ALA A 167 3.32 -12.57 -11.40
N TYR A 168 3.11 -11.33 -10.95
CA TYR A 168 2.52 -11.07 -9.63
C TYR A 168 1.04 -11.49 -9.54
N ALA A 169 0.25 -11.25 -10.58
CA ALA A 169 -1.14 -11.70 -10.64
C ALA A 169 -1.25 -13.23 -10.63
N GLY A 170 -0.43 -13.91 -11.44
CA GLY A 170 -0.31 -15.36 -11.47
C GLY A 170 0.14 -15.93 -10.12
N TYR A 171 1.09 -15.27 -9.45
CA TYR A 171 1.47 -15.59 -8.09
C TYR A 171 0.25 -15.51 -7.15
N LEU A 172 -0.44 -14.37 -7.05
CA LEU A 172 -1.60 -14.23 -6.15
C LEU A 172 -2.71 -15.24 -6.45
N LEU A 173 -3.01 -15.50 -7.73
CA LEU A 173 -4.01 -16.49 -8.13
C LEU A 173 -3.59 -17.91 -7.80
N ALA A 174 -2.32 -18.26 -7.97
CA ALA A 174 -1.80 -19.56 -7.56
C ALA A 174 -1.98 -19.77 -6.06
N TRP A 175 -1.82 -18.71 -5.25
CA TRP A 175 -2.07 -18.73 -3.80
C TRP A 175 -3.55 -18.78 -3.40
N ALA A 176 -4.45 -18.37 -4.28
CA ALA A 176 -5.89 -18.46 -4.07
C ALA A 176 -6.48 -19.88 -4.28
N LEU A 177 -5.65 -20.84 -4.72
CA LEU A 177 -6.09 -22.22 -4.94
C LEU A 177 -6.40 -22.94 -3.62
N PRO A 178 -7.49 -23.71 -3.54
CA PRO A 178 -8.11 -24.18 -2.28
C PRO A 178 -7.31 -25.20 -1.47
N LYS A 179 -6.17 -25.67 -1.95
CA LYS A 179 -5.46 -26.82 -1.37
C LYS A 179 -4.57 -26.47 -0.17
N HIS A 180 -4.14 -25.22 0.00
CA HIS A 180 -3.25 -24.84 1.10
C HIS A 180 -3.59 -23.46 1.67
N PRO A 181 -3.67 -23.32 3.00
CA PRO A 181 -3.81 -22.00 3.62
C PRO A 181 -2.58 -21.13 3.32
N ALA A 182 -2.82 -19.84 3.14
CA ALA A 182 -1.77 -18.86 2.88
C ALA A 182 -0.97 -18.57 4.16
N ALA A 183 -1.67 -18.53 5.30
CA ALA A 183 -1.05 -18.47 6.61
C ALA A 183 -1.85 -19.31 7.60
N VAL A 184 -1.17 -19.81 8.62
CA VAL A 184 -1.75 -20.52 9.75
C VAL A 184 -1.26 -19.84 11.01
N LEU A 185 -2.18 -19.48 11.91
CA LEU A 185 -1.87 -19.05 13.26
C LEU A 185 -2.21 -20.20 14.19
N ASP A 186 -1.24 -20.67 14.96
CA ASP A 186 -1.44 -21.72 15.97
C ASP A 186 -0.66 -21.42 17.25
N ALA A 187 -0.56 -22.38 18.17
CA ALA A 187 0.13 -22.19 19.45
C ALA A 187 1.64 -21.97 19.33
N ASN A 188 2.27 -22.36 18.21
CA ASN A 188 3.72 -22.25 18.02
C ASN A 188 4.11 -20.96 17.32
N GLY A 189 3.25 -20.43 16.45
CA GLY A 189 3.57 -19.22 15.71
C GLY A 189 2.67 -18.92 14.53
N MET A 190 3.24 -18.13 13.61
CA MET A 190 2.70 -17.93 12.28
C MET A 190 3.46 -18.79 11.28
N HIS A 191 2.72 -19.61 10.54
CA HIS A 191 3.26 -20.51 9.54
C HIS A 191 2.73 -20.18 8.16
N THR A 192 3.55 -20.40 7.13
CA THR A 192 3.15 -20.35 5.73
C THR A 192 3.46 -21.70 5.10
N PRO A 193 2.54 -22.69 5.22
CA PRO A 193 2.82 -24.09 4.89
C PRO A 193 3.34 -24.30 3.47
N ARG A 194 2.77 -23.56 2.51
CA ARG A 194 3.14 -23.64 1.10
C ARG A 194 4.58 -23.22 0.79
N MET A 195 5.17 -22.38 1.63
CA MET A 195 6.58 -21.95 1.50
C MET A 195 7.48 -22.59 2.56
N GLY A 196 6.94 -23.44 3.45
CA GLY A 196 7.68 -23.99 4.59
C GLY A 196 8.20 -22.92 5.55
N LEU A 197 7.59 -21.73 5.57
CA LEU A 197 8.03 -20.64 6.45
C LEU A 197 7.38 -20.81 7.82
N SER A 198 8.16 -20.53 8.84
CA SER A 198 7.70 -20.59 10.23
C SER A 198 8.37 -19.48 11.03
N VAL A 199 7.57 -18.73 11.76
CA VAL A 199 8.05 -17.71 12.70
C VAL A 199 7.34 -17.95 14.02
N GLY A 200 8.09 -18.30 15.06
CA GLY A 200 7.54 -18.59 16.38
C GLY A 200 7.13 -17.31 17.12
N TRP A 201 6.16 -17.42 18.03
CA TRP A 201 5.62 -16.27 18.77
C TRP A 201 6.67 -15.48 19.53
N GLU A 202 7.75 -16.12 19.98
CA GLU A 202 8.90 -15.51 20.64
C GLU A 202 9.66 -14.50 19.77
N SER A 203 9.50 -14.56 18.45
CA SER A 203 10.13 -13.63 17.50
C SER A 203 9.33 -12.33 17.33
N PHE A 204 8.10 -12.26 17.85
CA PHE A 204 7.20 -11.13 17.68
C PHE A 204 7.19 -10.22 18.91
N SER A 205 7.16 -8.91 18.67
CA SER A 205 7.09 -7.90 19.73
C SER A 205 5.68 -7.36 19.97
N GLU A 206 4.89 -7.20 18.90
CA GLU A 206 3.55 -6.61 18.93
C GLU A 206 2.77 -7.04 17.68
N ILE A 207 1.45 -7.15 17.79
CA ILE A 207 0.58 -7.26 16.62
C ILE A 207 -0.25 -5.98 16.53
N SER A 208 -0.24 -5.34 15.35
CA SER A 208 -0.94 -4.08 15.16
C SER A 208 -1.91 -4.14 13.98
N VAL A 209 -3.12 -3.64 14.19
CA VAL A 209 -4.14 -3.49 13.16
C VAL A 209 -4.12 -2.05 12.68
N VAL A 210 -3.54 -1.86 11.49
CA VAL A 210 -3.30 -0.55 10.89
C VAL A 210 -4.27 -0.36 9.71
N PRO A 211 -4.97 0.78 9.61
CA PRO A 211 -5.78 1.06 8.43
C PRO A 211 -4.90 1.17 7.17
N LEU A 212 -5.35 0.61 6.05
CA LEU A 212 -4.63 0.68 4.77
C LEU A 212 -4.52 2.13 4.26
N ARG A 213 -5.51 2.97 4.62
CA ARG A 213 -5.65 4.41 4.30
C ARG A 213 -5.32 4.75 2.83
N ALA A 214 -5.64 3.88 1.86
CA ALA A 214 -5.39 4.18 0.45
C ALA A 214 -6.33 5.28 -0.08
N SER A 215 -7.39 5.63 0.64
CA SER A 215 -8.21 6.83 0.40
C SER A 215 -8.96 7.23 1.67
N ALA A 216 -9.56 8.42 1.69
CA ALA A 216 -10.43 8.87 2.79
C ALA A 216 -11.62 7.94 3.07
N ARG A 217 -12.01 7.11 2.10
CA ARG A 217 -13.09 6.12 2.19
C ARG A 217 -12.60 4.69 2.35
N ASP A 218 -11.29 4.47 2.42
CA ASP A 218 -10.75 3.13 2.50
C ASP A 218 -10.84 2.60 3.93
N THR A 219 -11.77 1.68 4.14
CA THR A 219 -12.02 1.02 5.43
C THR A 219 -11.17 -0.24 5.61
N ARG A 220 -10.39 -0.63 4.60
CA ARG A 220 -9.58 -1.84 4.64
C ARG A 220 -8.49 -1.72 5.70
N GLN A 221 -8.20 -2.85 6.33
CA GLN A 221 -7.20 -2.95 7.39
C GLN A 221 -6.03 -3.85 6.95
N VAL A 222 -4.89 -3.62 7.58
CA VAL A 222 -3.67 -4.41 7.45
C VAL A 222 -3.27 -4.83 8.85
N ILE A 223 -3.07 -6.12 9.03
CA ILE A 223 -2.47 -6.65 10.24
C ILE A 223 -0.97 -6.71 10.01
N ALA A 224 -0.23 -5.98 10.82
CA ALA A 224 1.21 -5.93 10.80
C ALA A 224 1.74 -6.65 12.04
N PHE A 225 2.48 -7.74 11.83
CA PHE A 225 3.10 -8.53 12.88
C PHE A 225 4.52 -8.03 13.11
N MET A 226 4.75 -7.27 14.17
CA MET A 226 6.06 -6.66 14.44
C MET A 226 7.02 -7.73 14.97
N LEU A 227 8.20 -7.81 14.38
CA LEU A 227 9.25 -8.74 14.76
C LEU A 227 10.35 -8.01 15.53
N TYR A 228 10.98 -8.67 16.51
CA TYR A 228 12.20 -8.15 17.14
C TYR A 228 13.36 -8.09 16.13
N ASP A 229 13.49 -9.12 15.31
CA ASP A 229 14.44 -9.18 14.19
C ASP A 229 13.73 -9.64 12.91
N ASP A 230 13.58 -8.71 11.96
CA ASP A 230 13.00 -9.01 10.66
C ASP A 230 13.78 -10.06 9.87
N GLN A 231 15.07 -10.26 10.14
CA GLN A 231 15.89 -11.23 9.42
C GLN A 231 15.42 -12.66 9.64
N VAL A 232 14.78 -12.96 10.78
CA VAL A 232 14.17 -14.27 11.05
C VAL A 232 13.16 -14.63 9.97
N TYR A 233 12.37 -13.66 9.51
CA TYR A 233 11.41 -13.84 8.42
C TYR A 233 12.04 -13.63 7.04
N LEU A 234 12.80 -12.55 6.84
CA LEU A 234 13.29 -12.13 5.52
C LEU A 234 14.29 -13.10 4.89
N ARG A 235 15.08 -13.84 5.70
CA ARG A 235 16.05 -14.84 5.18
C ARG A 235 15.39 -16.10 4.66
N GLN A 236 14.17 -16.40 5.11
CA GLN A 236 13.41 -17.56 4.64
C GLN A 236 12.71 -17.29 3.30
N LEU A 237 12.58 -16.01 2.91
CA LEU A 237 11.91 -15.60 1.68
C LEU A 237 12.85 -15.63 0.46
N PRO A 238 12.32 -15.97 -0.75
CA PRO A 238 12.99 -15.66 -2.00
C PRO A 238 13.33 -14.16 -2.12
N SER A 239 14.45 -13.81 -2.75
CA SER A 239 14.99 -12.44 -2.74
C SER A 239 14.00 -11.38 -3.23
N TRP A 240 13.16 -11.71 -4.23
CA TRP A 240 12.15 -10.79 -4.74
C TRP A 240 11.01 -10.58 -3.72
N GLN A 241 10.60 -11.61 -2.98
CA GLN A 241 9.61 -11.49 -1.91
C GLN A 241 10.18 -10.72 -0.72
N ALA A 242 11.44 -10.99 -0.35
CA ALA A 242 12.14 -10.23 0.67
C ALA A 242 12.23 -8.73 0.31
N PHE A 243 12.43 -8.40 -0.97
CA PHE A 243 12.39 -7.02 -1.45
C PHE A 243 11.01 -6.39 -1.26
N VAL A 244 9.93 -7.07 -1.64
CA VAL A 244 8.54 -6.59 -1.43
C VAL A 244 8.23 -6.45 0.07
N ALA A 245 8.63 -7.41 0.89
CA ALA A 245 8.46 -7.37 2.34
C ALA A 245 9.21 -6.19 2.98
N ARG A 246 10.44 -5.87 2.54
CA ARG A 246 11.15 -4.66 2.97
C ARG A 246 10.42 -3.37 2.58
N MET A 247 9.70 -3.37 1.46
CA MET A 247 8.85 -2.24 1.06
C MET A 247 7.61 -2.11 1.94
N ASN A 248 7.04 -3.23 2.39
CA ASN A 248 5.95 -3.27 3.37
C ASN A 248 6.40 -2.73 4.73
N LYS A 249 7.61 -3.08 5.19
CA LYS A 249 8.19 -2.53 6.43
C LYS A 249 8.20 -1.00 6.43
N LYS A 250 8.58 -0.39 5.31
CA LYS A 250 8.57 1.09 5.20
C LYS A 250 7.17 1.69 5.33
N THR A 251 6.11 0.91 5.13
CA THR A 251 4.71 1.38 5.05
C THR A 251 3.87 1.01 6.25
N TYR A 252 4.12 -0.16 6.84
CA TYR A 252 3.36 -0.73 7.95
C TYR A 252 4.25 -1.08 9.15
N LEU A 253 5.50 -0.63 9.16
CA LEU A 253 6.53 -0.94 10.17
C LEU A 253 6.93 -2.42 10.29
N SER A 254 6.21 -3.34 9.66
CA SER A 254 6.53 -4.77 9.59
C SER A 254 6.71 -5.27 8.15
N PRO A 255 7.67 -6.17 7.89
CA PRO A 255 7.75 -6.91 6.64
C PRO A 255 6.66 -7.99 6.51
N LEU A 256 6.08 -8.44 7.62
CA LEU A 256 5.07 -9.49 7.70
C LEU A 256 3.69 -8.86 7.90
N VAL A 257 2.94 -8.77 6.81
CA VAL A 257 1.64 -8.09 6.76
C VAL A 257 0.58 -8.97 6.11
N ILE A 258 -0.63 -8.94 6.67
CA ILE A 258 -1.83 -9.52 6.07
C ILE A 258 -2.81 -8.40 5.75
N VAL A 259 -3.24 -8.32 4.50
CA VAL A 259 -4.23 -7.33 4.08
C VAL A 259 -5.61 -7.98 4.09
N ASP A 260 -6.52 -7.42 4.88
CA ASP A 260 -7.89 -7.91 5.11
C ASP A 260 -8.63 -8.23 3.80
N SER A 261 -8.58 -7.31 2.83
CA SER A 261 -9.28 -7.50 1.55
C SER A 261 -8.71 -8.59 0.64
N MET A 262 -7.60 -9.22 1.01
CA MET A 262 -6.95 -10.28 0.25
C MET A 262 -7.28 -11.67 0.79
N VAL A 263 -7.75 -11.75 2.03
CA VAL A 263 -7.96 -13.01 2.75
C VAL A 263 -9.45 -13.27 3.00
N ASP A 264 -9.78 -14.48 3.45
CA ASP A 264 -11.13 -14.93 3.74
C ASP A 264 -11.62 -14.58 5.15
N LYS A 265 -10.70 -14.25 6.06
CA LYS A 265 -10.98 -13.88 7.45
C LYS A 265 -10.87 -12.38 7.67
N PRO A 266 -11.83 -11.75 8.40
CA PRO A 266 -11.75 -10.33 8.70
C PRO A 266 -10.56 -10.02 9.62
N ALA A 267 -10.01 -8.81 9.48
CA ALA A 267 -8.84 -8.42 10.26
C ALA A 267 -9.03 -8.51 11.78
N SER A 268 -10.25 -8.26 12.28
CA SER A 268 -10.58 -8.39 13.71
C SER A 268 -10.52 -9.83 14.20
N GLU A 269 -10.96 -10.81 13.41
CA GLU A 269 -10.91 -12.24 13.77
C GLU A 269 -9.46 -12.73 13.82
N ILE A 270 -8.65 -12.35 12.83
CA ILE A 270 -7.23 -12.69 12.79
C ILE A 270 -6.49 -12.06 13.98
N ALA A 271 -6.73 -10.78 14.26
CA ALA A 271 -6.10 -10.07 15.36
C ALA A 271 -6.50 -10.64 16.73
N ALA A 272 -7.79 -10.92 16.94
CA ALA A 272 -8.29 -11.50 18.18
C ALA A 272 -7.76 -12.93 18.41
N THR A 273 -7.70 -13.73 17.34
CA THR A 273 -7.14 -15.09 17.41
C THR A 273 -5.65 -15.03 17.70
N ALA A 274 -4.90 -14.16 17.00
CA ALA A 274 -3.48 -13.97 17.25
C ALA A 274 -3.21 -13.54 18.69
N ALA A 275 -4.01 -12.61 19.25
CA ALA A 275 -3.93 -12.22 20.65
C ALA A 275 -4.13 -13.41 21.61
N ALA A 276 -5.10 -14.28 21.31
CA ALA A 276 -5.44 -15.43 22.13
C ALA A 276 -4.35 -16.53 22.09
N VAL A 277 -3.80 -16.84 20.91
CA VAL A 277 -2.79 -17.91 20.77
C VAL A 277 -1.39 -17.48 21.15
N SER A 278 -1.03 -16.20 20.96
CA SER A 278 0.32 -15.71 21.21
C SER A 278 0.50 -15.09 22.60
N GLY A 279 -0.58 -14.65 23.24
CA GLY A 279 -0.54 -13.87 24.48
C GLY A 279 0.13 -12.49 24.34
N LEU A 280 0.36 -12.03 23.10
CA LEU A 280 1.03 -10.77 22.81
C LEU A 280 0.06 -9.59 22.87
N PRO A 281 0.54 -8.37 23.17
CA PRO A 281 -0.29 -7.18 23.05
C PRO A 281 -0.71 -6.98 21.59
N VAL A 282 -2.02 -6.91 21.37
CA VAL A 282 -2.61 -6.62 20.07
C VAL A 282 -3.31 -5.28 20.14
N THR A 283 -2.91 -4.37 19.27
CA THR A 283 -3.41 -3.00 19.24
C THR A 283 -4.15 -2.69 17.95
N GLN A 284 -5.22 -1.92 18.04
CA GLN A 284 -5.91 -1.37 16.88
C GLN A 284 -5.94 0.15 16.99
N ALA A 285 -5.71 0.85 15.87
CA ALA A 285 -5.93 2.29 15.85
C ALA A 285 -7.39 2.58 16.21
N ALA A 286 -7.64 3.36 17.26
CA ALA A 286 -8.97 3.77 17.66
C ALA A 286 -9.66 4.36 16.42
N GLN A 287 -10.77 3.75 16.01
CA GLN A 287 -11.56 4.30 14.92
C GLN A 287 -12.15 5.60 15.46
N GLY A 288 -11.45 6.72 15.22
CA GLY A 288 -11.91 8.04 15.63
C GLY A 288 -13.37 8.16 15.24
N ALA A 289 -14.25 8.24 16.24
CA ALA A 289 -15.69 8.13 16.11
C ALA A 289 -16.16 8.98 14.93
N ARG A 290 -16.36 8.35 13.76
CA ARG A 290 -17.15 8.96 12.70
C ARG A 290 -18.56 8.92 13.24
N LYS A 291 -18.99 10.04 13.84
CA LYS A 291 -20.42 10.31 14.01
C LYS A 291 -21.07 10.01 12.66
N PRO A 292 -22.09 9.13 12.61
CA PRO A 292 -22.87 8.99 11.40
C PRO A 292 -23.41 10.39 11.06
N SER A 293 -23.03 10.88 9.89
CA SER A 293 -23.62 12.08 9.27
C SER A 293 -24.88 11.67 8.52
#